data_AF-S8FF86-F1
#
_entry.id   AF-S8FF86-F1
#
_cell.length_a   1.000
_cell.length_b   1.000
_cell.length_c   1.000
_cell.angle_alpha   90.00
_cell.angle_beta   90.00
_cell.angle_gamma   90.00
#
_symmetry.space_group_name_H-M   'P 1'
#
loop_
_entity.id
_entity.type
_entity.pdbx_description
1 polymer ?
#
loop_
_entity_poly.entity_id
_entity_poly.type
_entity_poly.pdbx_seq_one_letter_code
_entity_poly.pdbx_strand_id
1 'polypeptide(L)'
;IAMLCLLLPPSLRIKPAFVYVNGIIPHPEPAQDQINHFIRPIVDTLQHNWSQGVWYSRTYECPGGRRVYSAHASDVSDLPGSRKISGQAPHSAHRFCALCDLTRHNINNLDVSTWRLRAHDEVYRHAVAWRDAPNNATRKKLYKESGVRWSEFWRLPYWDVTKSVVIDGMHSLFLRIVRHHVRVILGLDLPADDEEDSSAPD
;
A
#
# COMPACT_ATOMS: atom_id res chain seq x y z
N ILE A 1 -10.81 -1.62 -1.13
CA ILE A 1 -9.78 -2.19 -2.01
C ILE A 1 -10.36 -2.28 -3.41
N ALA A 2 -9.78 -1.52 -4.34
CA ALA A 2 -10.16 -1.53 -5.74
C ALA A 2 -8.94 -1.89 -6.58
N MET A 3 -9.16 -2.58 -7.70
CA MET A 3 -8.12 -2.96 -8.64
C MET A 3 -8.43 -2.34 -10.01
N LEU A 4 -7.36 -1.89 -10.67
CA LEU A 4 -7.43 -1.29 -12.00
C LEU A 4 -6.74 -2.22 -13.00
N CYS A 5 -7.36 -2.42 -14.16
CA CYS A 5 -6.76 -3.21 -15.23
C CYS A 5 -5.72 -2.38 -15.98
N LEU A 6 -4.43 -2.66 -15.77
CA LEU A 6 -3.34 -1.92 -16.42
C LEU A 6 -3.27 -2.12 -17.94
N LEU A 7 -3.93 -3.15 -18.48
CA LEU A 7 -4.04 -3.38 -19.92
C LEU A 7 -4.97 -2.38 -20.62
N LEU A 8 -5.85 -1.69 -19.87
CA LEU A 8 -6.68 -0.64 -20.44
C LEU A 8 -5.88 0.65 -20.67
N PRO A 9 -6.23 1.47 -21.68
CA PRO A 9 -5.69 2.81 -21.83
C PRO A 9 -5.88 3.65 -20.55
N PRO A 10 -4.93 4.55 -20.19
CA PRO A 10 -5.01 5.35 -18.96
C PRO A 10 -6.32 6.12 -18.79
N SER A 11 -6.90 6.64 -19.88
CA SER A 11 -8.19 7.36 -19.89
C SER A 11 -9.39 6.50 -19.52
N LEU A 12 -9.26 5.17 -19.56
CA LEU A 12 -10.32 4.23 -19.20
C LEU A 12 -10.13 3.62 -17.81
N ARG A 13 -8.88 3.42 -17.35
CA ARG A 13 -8.57 2.69 -16.10
C ARG A 13 -9.35 3.21 -14.89
N ILE A 14 -9.53 4.53 -14.78
CA ILE A 14 -10.14 5.19 -13.63
C ILE A 14 -11.63 5.47 -13.79
N LYS A 15 -12.25 5.12 -14.94
CA LYS A 15 -13.69 5.29 -15.10
C LYS A 15 -14.41 4.29 -14.19
N PRO A 16 -15.49 4.68 -13.49
CA PRO A 16 -16.20 3.79 -12.57
C PRO A 16 -16.58 2.42 -13.17
N ALA A 17 -16.92 2.37 -14.46
CA ALA A 17 -17.25 1.14 -15.17
C ALA A 17 -16.08 0.14 -15.34
N PHE A 18 -14.83 0.57 -15.17
CA PHE A 18 -13.62 -0.26 -15.33
C PHE A 18 -12.83 -0.44 -14.03
N VAL A 19 -13.35 0.08 -12.90
CA VAL A 19 -12.77 -0.08 -11.58
C VAL A 19 -13.39 -1.30 -10.91
N TYR A 20 -12.58 -2.30 -10.57
CA TYR A 20 -13.06 -3.52 -9.94
C TYR A 20 -12.92 -3.44 -8.42
N VAL A 21 -14.04 -3.31 -7.70
CA VAL A 21 -14.06 -3.28 -6.24
C VAL A 21 -13.97 -4.72 -5.71
N ASN A 22 -12.86 -5.03 -5.03
CA ASN A 22 -12.53 -6.38 -4.56
C ASN A 22 -12.82 -6.61 -3.09
N GLY A 23 -12.95 -5.54 -2.30
CA GLY A 23 -13.19 -5.67 -0.87
C GLY A 23 -13.43 -4.32 -0.21
N ILE A 24 -14.20 -4.35 0.86
CA ILE A 24 -14.50 -3.19 1.70
C ILE A 24 -13.94 -3.48 3.10
N ILE A 25 -13.10 -2.58 3.59
CA ILE A 25 -12.59 -2.65 4.96
C ILE A 25 -13.57 -1.83 5.82
N PRO A 26 -14.20 -2.43 6.85
CA PRO A 26 -15.20 -1.74 7.65
C PRO A 26 -14.58 -0.66 8.55
N HIS A 27 -15.43 0.25 9.01
CA HIS A 27 -15.13 1.16 10.11
C HIS A 27 -15.79 0.64 11.41
N PRO A 28 -15.09 0.66 12.57
CA PRO A 28 -13.71 1.09 12.78
C PRO A 28 -12.70 0.17 12.08
N GLU A 29 -11.58 0.75 11.65
CA GLU A 29 -10.59 0.01 10.90
C GLU A 29 -10.00 -1.14 11.73
N PRO A 30 -9.89 -2.36 11.17
CA PRO A 30 -9.36 -3.52 11.88
C PRO A 30 -7.92 -3.32 12.34
N ALA A 31 -7.51 -4.10 13.35
CA ALA A 31 -6.13 -4.12 13.79
C ALA A 31 -5.19 -4.49 12.63
N GLN A 32 -3.94 -4.06 12.71
CA GLN A 32 -2.98 -4.15 11.60
C GLN A 32 -2.94 -5.55 10.97
N ASP A 33 -2.83 -6.62 11.75
CA ASP A 33 -2.74 -8.00 11.29
C ASP A 33 -4.07 -8.61 10.84
N GLN A 34 -5.19 -8.07 11.31
CA GLN A 34 -6.52 -8.49 10.88
C GLN A 34 -6.84 -8.07 9.43
N ILE A 35 -6.14 -7.08 8.88
CA ILE A 35 -6.26 -6.69 7.47
C ILE A 35 -5.99 -7.88 6.54
N ASN A 36 -5.11 -8.81 6.94
CA ASN A 36 -4.85 -10.03 6.17
C ASN A 36 -6.12 -10.86 5.92
N HIS A 37 -7.11 -10.84 6.82
CA HIS A 37 -8.38 -11.56 6.60
C HIS A 37 -9.17 -11.00 5.41
N PHE A 38 -9.06 -9.70 5.12
CA PHE A 38 -9.70 -9.04 3.99
C PHE A 38 -8.90 -9.19 2.70
N ILE A 39 -7.57 -9.27 2.81
CA ILE A 39 -6.67 -9.44 1.65
C ILE A 39 -6.63 -10.89 1.16
N ARG A 40 -6.80 -11.87 2.05
CA ARG A 40 -6.67 -13.30 1.74
C ARG A 40 -7.51 -13.76 0.53
N PRO A 41 -8.83 -13.46 0.41
CA PRO A 41 -9.61 -13.91 -0.74
C PRO A 41 -9.12 -13.33 -2.08
N ILE A 42 -8.60 -12.10 -2.05
CA ILE A 42 -8.03 -11.43 -3.21
C ILE A 42 -6.74 -12.13 -3.62
N VAL A 43 -5.87 -12.43 -2.65
CA VAL A 43 -4.60 -13.16 -2.88
C VAL A 43 -4.86 -14.59 -3.36
N ASP A 44 -5.86 -15.29 -2.82
CA ASP A 44 -6.27 -16.62 -3.29
C ASP A 44 -6.61 -16.60 -4.77
N THR A 45 -7.43 -15.62 -5.18
CA THR A 45 -7.82 -15.40 -6.58
C THR A 45 -6.61 -15.08 -7.46
N LEU A 46 -5.75 -14.17 -7.01
CA LEU A 46 -4.54 -13.78 -7.76
C LEU A 46 -3.54 -14.91 -7.91
N GLN A 47 -3.40 -15.76 -6.90
CA GLN A 47 -2.53 -16.93 -6.95
C GLN A 47 -3.06 -17.98 -7.94
N HIS A 48 -4.38 -18.22 -7.95
CA HIS A 48 -5.03 -19.07 -8.94
C HIS A 48 -4.85 -18.51 -10.37
N ASN A 49 -5.13 -17.22 -10.56
CA ASN A 49 -5.00 -16.57 -11.86
C ASN A 49 -3.57 -16.57 -12.40
N TRP A 50 -2.56 -16.55 -11.53
CA TRP A 50 -1.16 -16.63 -11.93
C TRP A 50 -0.70 -18.03 -12.29
N SER A 51 -1.05 -19.02 -11.44
CA SER A 51 -0.56 -20.39 -11.59
C SER A 51 -1.36 -21.22 -12.60
N GLN A 52 -2.68 -21.07 -12.61
CA GLN A 52 -3.59 -21.87 -13.43
C GLN A 52 -4.22 -21.05 -14.56
N GLY A 53 -4.42 -19.75 -14.34
CA GLY A 53 -5.12 -18.87 -15.26
C GLY A 53 -6.63 -19.12 -15.28
N VAL A 54 -7.38 -18.16 -15.82
CA VAL A 54 -8.85 -18.25 -15.96
C VAL A 54 -9.20 -18.56 -17.40
N TRP A 55 -10.06 -19.55 -17.62
CA TRP A 55 -10.60 -19.86 -18.94
C TRP A 55 -11.80 -18.95 -19.23
N TYR A 56 -11.70 -18.14 -20.27
CA TYR A 56 -12.81 -17.39 -20.82
C TYR A 56 -13.36 -18.14 -22.03
N SER A 57 -14.66 -18.47 -22.00
CA SER A 57 -15.33 -19.22 -23.08
C SER A 57 -15.36 -18.47 -24.41
N ARG A 58 -15.28 -17.13 -24.36
CA ARG A 58 -15.23 -16.26 -25.53
C ARG A 58 -14.58 -14.92 -25.19
N THR A 59 -13.79 -14.39 -26.11
CA THR A 59 -13.31 -12.99 -26.10
C THR A 59 -13.51 -12.37 -27.48
N TYR A 60 -13.30 -11.05 -27.62
CA TYR A 60 -13.50 -10.35 -28.89
C TYR A 60 -12.66 -10.96 -30.03
N GLU A 61 -11.35 -11.19 -29.79
CA GLU A 61 -10.43 -11.75 -30.79
C GLU A 61 -10.40 -13.29 -30.80
N CYS A 62 -10.86 -13.96 -29.74
CA CYS A 62 -10.88 -15.43 -29.66
C CYS A 62 -12.30 -15.94 -29.38
N PRO A 63 -13.13 -16.16 -30.43
CA PRO A 63 -14.50 -16.66 -30.29
C PRO A 63 -14.62 -18.03 -29.62
N GLY A 64 -13.62 -18.92 -29.82
CA GLY A 64 -13.52 -20.24 -29.19
C GLY A 64 -12.98 -20.22 -27.76
N GLY A 65 -12.80 -19.04 -27.19
CA GLY A 65 -12.27 -18.86 -25.85
C GLY A 65 -10.75 -18.82 -25.79
N ARG A 66 -10.24 -18.48 -24.61
CA ARG A 66 -8.80 -18.46 -24.30
C ARG A 66 -8.57 -18.52 -22.80
N ARG A 67 -7.40 -19.04 -22.42
CA ARG A 67 -6.89 -18.92 -21.06
C ARG A 67 -6.18 -17.58 -20.89
N VAL A 68 -6.45 -16.89 -19.79
CA VAL A 68 -5.85 -15.60 -19.46
C VAL A 68 -5.24 -15.67 -18.07
N TYR A 69 -4.02 -15.15 -17.95
CA TYR A 69 -3.30 -15.02 -16.70
C TYR A 69 -3.34 -13.57 -16.25
N SER A 70 -3.42 -13.34 -14.94
CA SER A 70 -3.34 -12.00 -14.38
C SER A 70 -2.45 -11.98 -13.14
N ALA A 71 -1.83 -10.83 -12.91
CA ALA A 71 -0.91 -10.59 -11.80
C ALA A 71 -1.19 -9.23 -11.19
N HIS A 72 -0.98 -9.11 -9.88
CA HIS A 72 -1.00 -7.84 -9.18
C HIS A 72 0.37 -7.16 -9.30
N ALA A 73 0.42 -6.05 -10.05
CA ALA A 73 1.68 -5.38 -10.35
C ALA A 73 2.15 -4.45 -9.22
N SER A 74 1.24 -3.64 -8.66
CA SER A 74 1.59 -2.58 -7.73
C SER A 74 0.45 -2.22 -6.77
N ASP A 75 0.79 -1.98 -5.50
CA ASP A 75 -0.07 -1.35 -4.51
C ASP A 75 0.09 0.18 -4.58
N VAL A 76 -1.03 0.88 -4.73
CA VAL A 76 -1.09 2.35 -4.74
C VAL A 76 -2.04 2.77 -3.63
N SER A 77 -1.47 3.32 -2.57
CA SER A 77 -2.21 3.79 -1.40
C SER A 77 -1.42 4.86 -0.69
N ASP A 78 -2.08 5.60 0.20
CA ASP A 78 -1.39 6.53 1.07
C ASP A 78 -0.38 5.80 1.98
N LEU A 79 0.51 6.57 2.63
CA LEU A 79 1.57 5.96 3.42
C LEU A 79 1.01 5.05 4.54
N PRO A 80 0.02 5.45 5.35
CA PRO A 80 -0.60 4.54 6.32
C PRO A 80 -1.20 3.25 5.71
N GLY A 81 -1.96 3.36 4.63
CA GLY A 81 -2.60 2.23 3.95
C GLY A 81 -1.56 1.25 3.41
N SER A 82 -0.55 1.75 2.71
CA SER A 82 0.52 0.93 2.13
C SER A 82 1.27 0.16 3.21
N ARG A 83 1.60 0.78 4.36
CA ARG A 83 2.26 0.09 5.49
C ARG A 83 1.44 -1.04 6.06
N LYS A 84 0.13 -0.84 6.19
CA LYS A 84 -0.78 -1.87 6.68
C LYS A 84 -0.84 -3.05 5.70
N ILE A 85 -1.06 -2.76 4.42
CA ILE A 85 -1.18 -3.76 3.36
C ILE A 85 0.13 -4.55 3.17
N SER A 86 1.27 -3.86 3.12
CA SER A 86 2.59 -4.46 2.88
C SER A 86 3.24 -5.10 4.11
N GLY A 87 2.62 -4.99 5.29
CA GLY A 87 3.18 -5.50 6.53
C GLY A 87 4.44 -4.74 6.97
N GLN A 88 4.52 -3.44 6.70
CA GLN A 88 5.67 -2.60 7.03
C GLN A 88 5.34 -1.69 8.22
N ALA A 89 6.38 -1.25 8.92
CA ALA A 89 6.27 -0.32 10.04
C ALA A 89 5.78 1.06 9.59
N PRO A 90 5.05 1.78 10.47
CA PRO A 90 4.60 3.14 10.20
C PRO A 90 5.77 4.13 10.14
N HIS A 91 5.52 5.29 9.54
CA HIS A 91 6.50 6.38 9.39
C HIS A 91 7.08 6.90 10.72
N SER A 92 6.42 6.67 11.86
CA SER A 92 6.87 7.08 13.18
C SER A 92 7.80 6.06 13.86
N ALA A 93 7.95 4.86 13.30
CA ALA A 93 8.75 3.78 13.88
C ALA A 93 10.26 4.06 13.80
N HIS A 94 11.06 3.30 14.57
CA HIS A 94 12.51 3.38 14.52
C HIS A 94 13.04 3.08 13.11
N ARG A 95 12.56 2.00 12.47
CA ARG A 95 12.72 1.73 11.03
C ARG A 95 11.48 2.26 10.31
N PHE A 96 11.57 3.48 9.81
CA PHE A 96 10.41 4.17 9.21
C PHE A 96 10.27 3.90 7.71
N CYS A 97 11.36 3.61 7.02
CA CYS A 97 11.39 3.43 5.57
C CYS A 97 11.08 1.98 5.18
N ALA A 98 10.31 1.79 4.11
CA ALA A 98 10.06 0.45 3.54
C ALA A 98 11.19 0.01 2.58
N LEU A 99 11.96 0.97 2.07
CA LEU A 99 12.94 0.79 1.00
C LEU A 99 14.38 0.73 1.50
N CYS A 100 14.69 1.39 2.61
CA CYS A 100 16.03 1.43 3.17
C CYS A 100 16.03 1.19 4.68
N ASP A 101 17.22 0.95 5.21
CA ASP A 101 17.44 0.71 6.63
C ASP A 101 17.75 1.99 7.41
N LEU A 102 17.45 3.19 6.89
CA LEU A 102 17.59 4.39 7.72
C LEU A 102 16.72 4.29 8.97
N THR A 103 17.31 4.70 10.08
CA THR A 103 16.58 4.85 11.33
C THR A 103 15.98 6.24 11.40
N ARG A 104 14.92 6.41 12.18
CA ARG A 104 14.27 7.73 12.37
C ARG A 104 15.23 8.80 12.91
N HIS A 105 16.24 8.40 13.68
CA HIS A 105 17.30 9.29 14.13
C HIS A 105 18.09 9.89 12.95
N ASN A 106 18.27 9.12 11.88
CA ASN A 106 19.03 9.51 10.69
C ASN A 106 18.10 9.93 9.54
N ILE A 107 16.86 10.37 9.81
CA ILE A 107 15.89 10.73 8.77
C ILE A 107 16.37 11.89 7.88
N ASN A 108 17.23 12.77 8.41
CA ASN A 108 17.80 13.90 7.68
C ASN A 108 19.06 13.54 6.89
N ASN A 109 19.48 12.27 6.88
CA ASN A 109 20.58 11.84 6.02
C ASN A 109 20.10 11.79 4.57
N LEU A 110 20.42 12.81 3.79
CA LEU A 110 20.07 12.91 2.36
C LEU A 110 21.13 12.34 1.42
N ASP A 111 22.26 11.86 1.95
CA ASP A 111 23.30 11.24 1.13
C ASP A 111 22.93 9.79 0.80
N VAL A 112 22.24 9.61 -0.32
CA VAL A 112 21.73 8.32 -0.81
C VAL A 112 22.83 7.27 -0.95
N SER A 113 24.09 7.67 -1.18
CA SER A 113 25.22 6.72 -1.30
C SER A 113 25.48 5.95 0.00
N THR A 114 25.09 6.52 1.14
CA THR A 114 25.23 5.90 2.46
C THR A 114 24.05 4.99 2.84
N TRP A 115 23.01 4.95 2.02
CA TRP A 115 21.78 4.24 2.35
C TRP A 115 21.92 2.77 2.00
N ARG A 116 21.72 1.90 2.99
CA ARG A 116 21.50 0.46 2.75
C ARG A 116 20.05 0.25 2.32
N LEU A 117 19.84 -0.12 1.06
CA LEU A 117 18.53 -0.56 0.56
C LEU A 117 18.19 -1.95 1.12
N ARG A 118 16.90 -2.18 1.35
CA ARG A 118 16.40 -3.46 1.86
C ARG A 118 16.34 -4.47 0.72
N ALA A 119 16.89 -5.66 0.95
CA ALA A 119 16.79 -6.76 0.01
C ALA A 119 15.47 -7.53 0.21
N HIS A 120 14.81 -7.91 -0.89
CA HIS A 120 13.56 -8.68 -0.88
C HIS A 120 13.61 -9.91 0.03
N ASP A 121 14.64 -10.75 -0.11
CA ASP A 121 14.83 -11.97 0.69
C ASP A 121 14.99 -11.68 2.19
N GLU A 122 15.61 -10.55 2.55
CA GLU A 122 15.75 -10.14 3.94
C GLU A 122 14.42 -9.75 4.55
N VAL A 123 13.65 -8.93 3.83
CA VAL A 123 12.31 -8.54 4.27
C VAL A 123 11.39 -9.76 4.35
N TYR A 124 11.50 -10.70 3.39
CA TYR A 124 10.75 -11.96 3.41
C TYR A 124 11.09 -12.80 4.64
N ARG A 125 12.39 -13.00 4.95
CA ARG A 125 12.83 -13.73 6.15
C ARG A 125 12.27 -13.11 7.43
N HIS A 126 12.26 -11.78 7.54
CA HIS A 126 11.65 -11.11 8.70
C HIS A 126 10.14 -11.31 8.78
N ALA A 127 9.44 -11.24 7.64
CA ALA A 127 8.00 -11.48 7.59
C ALA A 127 7.63 -12.92 8.00
N VAL A 128 8.39 -13.92 7.52
CA VAL A 128 8.22 -15.34 7.88
C VAL A 128 8.52 -15.55 9.36
N ALA A 129 9.64 -15.03 9.87
CA ALA A 129 9.98 -15.14 11.28
C ALA A 129 8.90 -14.52 12.19
N TRP A 130 8.30 -13.41 11.77
CA TRP A 130 7.16 -12.82 12.48
C TRP A 130 5.90 -13.70 12.42
N ARG A 131 5.59 -14.29 11.25
CA ARG A 131 4.43 -15.19 11.08
C ARG A 131 4.53 -16.39 12.00
N ASP A 132 5.69 -17.05 11.98
CA ASP A 132 5.97 -18.33 12.64
C ASP A 132 6.41 -18.16 14.10
N ALA A 133 6.48 -16.92 14.60
CA ALA A 133 6.78 -16.63 15.98
C ALA A 133 5.75 -17.30 16.93
N PRO A 134 6.21 -17.91 18.05
CA PRO A 134 5.37 -18.75 18.90
C PRO A 134 4.32 -17.99 19.71
N ASN A 135 4.51 -16.68 19.90
CA ASN A 135 3.60 -15.86 20.69
C ASN A 135 3.64 -14.39 20.28
N ASN A 136 2.65 -13.63 20.74
CA ASN A 136 2.49 -12.21 20.43
C ASN A 136 3.62 -11.34 21.00
N ALA A 137 4.28 -11.73 22.10
CA ALA A 137 5.40 -10.97 22.64
C ALA A 137 6.61 -11.04 21.69
N THR A 138 6.92 -12.23 21.18
CA THR A 138 7.97 -12.43 20.15
C THR A 138 7.64 -11.69 18.86
N ARG A 139 6.39 -11.74 18.40
CA ARG A 139 5.92 -10.95 17.23
C ARG A 139 6.18 -9.45 17.40
N LYS A 140 5.83 -8.90 18.56
CA LYS A 140 6.05 -7.48 18.88
C LYS A 140 7.55 -7.13 18.88
N LYS A 141 8.39 -8.00 19.44
CA LYS A 141 9.85 -7.82 19.45
C LYS A 141 10.41 -7.81 18.02
N LEU A 142 10.11 -8.84 17.22
CA LEU A 142 10.58 -8.94 15.83
C LEU A 142 10.11 -7.77 14.97
N TYR A 143 8.87 -7.33 15.15
CA TYR A 143 8.34 -6.17 14.42
C TYR A 143 9.03 -4.87 14.83
N LYS A 144 9.35 -4.69 16.12
CA LYS A 144 10.07 -3.51 16.61
C LYS A 144 11.50 -3.44 16.05
N GLU A 145 12.16 -4.58 15.90
CA GLU A 145 13.53 -4.68 15.40
C GLU A 145 13.62 -4.51 13.88
N SER A 146 12.80 -5.27 13.14
CA SER A 146 12.87 -5.34 11.67
C SER A 146 11.93 -4.36 10.96
N GLY A 147 10.89 -3.88 11.64
CA GLY A 147 9.81 -3.11 11.04
C GLY A 147 8.92 -3.91 10.09
N VAL A 148 8.94 -5.25 10.14
CA VAL A 148 8.24 -6.11 9.18
C VAL A 148 7.37 -7.13 9.90
N ARG A 149 6.17 -7.36 9.34
CA ARG A 149 5.23 -8.40 9.73
C ARG A 149 4.69 -9.11 8.49
N TRP A 150 4.00 -10.22 8.70
CA TRP A 150 3.41 -10.96 7.60
C TRP A 150 2.25 -10.21 6.94
N SER A 151 2.27 -10.23 5.61
CA SER A 151 1.19 -9.80 4.72
C SER A 151 0.81 -10.98 3.82
N GLU A 152 -0.47 -11.16 3.52
CA GLU A 152 -0.92 -12.19 2.58
C GLU A 152 -0.27 -12.05 1.19
N PHE A 153 0.14 -10.85 0.79
CA PHE A 153 0.83 -10.62 -0.48
C PHE A 153 2.12 -11.44 -0.65
N TRP A 154 2.77 -11.85 0.44
CA TRP A 154 3.95 -12.73 0.39
C TRP A 154 3.68 -14.13 -0.15
N ARG A 155 2.42 -14.53 -0.31
CA ARG A 155 2.03 -15.78 -0.99
C ARG A 155 2.12 -15.69 -2.51
N LEU A 156 2.14 -14.48 -3.07
CA LEU A 156 2.28 -14.29 -4.51
C LEU A 156 3.77 -14.41 -4.89
N PRO A 157 4.14 -15.38 -5.74
CA PRO A 157 5.56 -15.67 -6.02
C PRO A 157 6.29 -14.54 -6.77
N TYR A 158 5.53 -13.65 -7.42
CA TYR A 158 6.05 -12.51 -8.17
C TYR A 158 6.04 -11.20 -7.35
N TRP A 159 5.55 -11.22 -6.11
CA TRP A 159 5.41 -10.01 -5.31
C TRP A 159 6.72 -9.59 -4.67
N ASP A 160 7.17 -8.37 -4.99
CA ASP A 160 8.33 -7.75 -4.38
C ASP A 160 7.92 -6.48 -3.63
N VAL A 161 7.81 -6.56 -2.31
CA VAL A 161 7.39 -5.43 -1.48
C VAL A 161 8.30 -4.21 -1.60
N THR A 162 9.57 -4.40 -2.00
CA THR A 162 10.54 -3.31 -2.17
C THR A 162 10.36 -2.54 -3.47
N LYS A 163 9.60 -3.10 -4.43
CA LYS A 163 9.37 -2.51 -5.76
C LYS A 163 7.91 -2.27 -6.08
N SER A 164 7.01 -3.05 -5.50
CA SER A 164 5.60 -3.08 -5.84
C SER A 164 4.75 -2.12 -5.00
N VAL A 165 5.29 -1.47 -3.97
CA VAL A 165 4.57 -0.44 -3.19
C VAL A 165 4.94 0.93 -3.75
N VAL A 166 3.98 1.59 -4.40
CA VAL A 166 4.19 2.90 -5.03
C VAL A 166 4.05 4.02 -4.01
N ILE A 167 4.94 5.00 -4.07
CA ILE A 167 4.80 6.23 -3.28
C ILE A 167 3.70 7.07 -3.90
N ASP A 168 2.62 7.29 -3.16
CA ASP A 168 1.52 8.14 -3.61
C ASP A 168 1.96 9.61 -3.70
N GLY A 169 2.26 10.04 -4.92
CA GLY A 169 2.65 11.41 -5.24
C GLY A 169 1.54 12.42 -4.97
N MET A 170 0.26 12.08 -5.13
CA MET A 170 -0.81 13.05 -4.90
C MET A 170 -0.89 13.43 -3.42
N HIS A 171 -0.92 12.42 -2.54
CA HIS A 171 -0.97 12.66 -1.10
C HIS A 171 0.34 13.18 -0.54
N SER A 172 1.48 12.72 -1.04
CA SER A 172 2.79 13.12 -0.52
C SER A 172 3.20 14.52 -1.01
N LEU A 173 3.03 14.81 -2.31
CA LEU A 173 3.44 16.08 -2.89
C LEU A 173 2.40 17.17 -2.63
N PHE A 174 1.18 17.01 -3.14
CA PHE A 174 0.19 18.08 -3.10
C PHE A 174 -0.39 18.30 -1.70
N LEU A 175 -0.85 17.23 -1.05
CA LEU A 175 -1.57 17.35 0.23
C LEU A 175 -0.66 17.55 1.45
N ARG A 176 0.63 17.19 1.33
CA ARG A 176 1.61 17.34 2.43
C ARG A 176 2.66 18.39 2.12
N ILE A 177 3.55 18.15 1.14
CA ILE A 177 4.71 19.03 0.89
C ILE A 177 4.26 20.43 0.46
N VAL A 178 3.44 20.55 -0.57
CA VAL A 178 2.98 21.84 -1.10
C VAL A 178 2.17 22.58 -0.03
N ARG A 179 1.24 21.90 0.63
CA ARG A 179 0.48 22.48 1.75
C ARG A 179 1.39 23.03 2.85
N HIS A 180 2.38 22.25 3.29
CA HIS A 180 3.31 22.67 4.34
C HIS A 180 4.17 23.86 3.88
N HIS A 181 4.68 23.82 2.65
CA HIS A 181 5.50 24.89 2.11
C HIS A 181 4.72 26.21 2.03
N VAL A 182 3.50 26.17 1.48
CA VAL A 182 2.66 27.38 1.33
C VAL A 182 2.22 27.92 2.69
N ARG A 183 1.69 27.07 3.58
CA ARG A 183 1.08 27.54 4.84
C ARG A 183 2.10 27.83 5.93
N VAL A 184 3.12 26.98 6.07
CA VAL A 184 4.07 27.06 7.19
C VAL A 184 5.34 27.80 6.80
N ILE A 185 5.94 27.47 5.65
CA ILE A 185 7.23 28.08 5.25
C ILE A 185 7.03 29.49 4.69
N LEU A 186 6.05 29.67 3.80
CA LEU A 186 5.74 30.98 3.21
C LEU A 186 4.77 31.81 4.07
N GLY A 187 4.11 31.19 5.06
CA GLY A 187 3.19 31.89 5.96
C GLY A 187 1.91 32.39 5.28
N LEU A 188 1.50 31.77 4.17
CA LEU A 188 0.32 32.16 3.40
C LEU A 188 -1.00 31.58 3.96
N ASP A 189 -1.01 31.14 5.22
CA ASP A 189 -2.29 30.90 5.91
C ASP A 189 -2.94 32.28 6.09
N LEU A 190 -3.85 32.62 5.16
CA LEU A 190 -4.85 33.64 5.43
C LEU A 190 -5.67 33.12 6.62
N PRO A 191 -5.87 33.90 7.70
CA PRO A 191 -6.90 33.56 8.65
C PRO A 191 -8.17 33.34 7.82
N ALA A 192 -8.83 32.20 8.02
CA ALA A 192 -10.20 32.10 7.58
C ALA A 192 -10.92 33.22 8.35
N ASP A 193 -11.43 34.22 7.64
CA ASP A 193 -12.52 34.98 8.18
C ASP A 193 -13.61 33.92 8.41
N ASP A 194 -13.72 33.48 9.66
CA ASP A 194 -14.91 32.82 10.17
C ASP A 194 -16.01 33.89 10.14
N GLU A 195 -16.45 34.29 8.94
CA GLU A 195 -17.78 34.82 8.74
C GLU A 195 -18.72 33.62 8.94
N GLU A 196 -18.96 33.34 10.22
CA GLU A 196 -20.20 32.73 10.66
C GLU A 196 -21.32 33.41 9.87
N ASP A 197 -22.04 32.58 9.12
CA ASP A 197 -23.23 32.90 8.36
C ASP A 197 -24.30 33.45 9.32
N SER A 198 -24.15 34.72 9.69
CA SER A 198 -25.12 35.50 10.44
C SER A 198 -26.04 36.20 9.45
N SER A 199 -26.96 35.44 8.87
CA SER A 199 -28.23 35.96 8.35
C SER A 199 -29.32 34.98 8.79
N ALA A 200 -29.86 35.11 10.00
CA ALA A 200 -30.98 35.98 10.40
C ALA A 200 -32.36 35.31 10.16
N PRO A 201 -33.36 35.61 11.02
CA PRO A 201 -34.50 34.74 11.31
C PRO A 201 -35.69 34.98 10.37
N ASP A 202 -36.53 33.94 10.24
CA ASP A 202 -38.00 34.00 10.23
C ASP A 202 -38.58 32.63 10.63
#